data_AF-A0A932GZ48-F1
#
_entry.id   AF-A0A932GZ48-F1
#
_cell.length_a   1.000
_cell.length_b   1.000
_cell.length_c   1.000
_cell.angle_alpha   90.00
_cell.angle_beta   90.00
_cell.angle_gamma   90.00
#
_symmetry.space_group_name_H-M   'P 1'
#
loop_
_entity.id
_entity.type
_entity.pdbx_description
1 polymer ?
#
loop_
_entity_poly.entity_id
_entity_poly.type
_entity_poly.pdbx_seq_one_letter_code
_entity_poly.pdbx_strand_id
1 'polypeptide(L)' 'MPVRNIKEFIALAKQRPGQIQYATGGAGTANHIAAEAIRLASGINIEYIGSTPGQCDAFLREQVPVWG' A
#
# COMPACT_ATOMS: atom_id res chain seq x y z
N MET A 1 -8.96 11.47 0.35
CA MET A 1 -10.20 10.70 0.47
C MET A 1 -9.80 9.35 1.05
N PRO A 2 -10.22 9.00 2.28
CA PRO A 2 -9.94 7.68 2.84
C PRO A 2 -10.54 6.63 1.92
N VAL A 3 -9.74 5.64 1.54
CA VAL A 3 -10.23 4.46 0.85
C VAL A 3 -10.83 3.55 1.92
N ARG A 4 -12.15 3.32 1.88
CA ARG A 4 -12.84 2.63 2.98
C ARG A 4 -13.03 1.14 2.75
N ASN A 5 -12.82 0.69 1.51
CA ASN A 5 -12.94 -0.72 1.15
C ASN A 5 -11.95 -1.10 0.05
N ILE A 6 -11.69 -2.41 -0.07
CA ILE A 6 -10.77 -2.99 -1.05
C ILE A 6 -11.23 -2.71 -2.50
N LYS A 7 -12.53 -2.60 -2.77
CA LYS A 7 -13.04 -2.33 -4.13
C LYS A 7 -12.68 -0.91 -4.59
N GLU A 8 -12.86 0.08 -3.73
CA GLU A 8 -12.43 1.47 -3.95
C GLU A 8 -10.91 1.56 -4.11
N PHE A 9 -10.17 0.78 -3.33
CA PHE A 9 -8.72 0.70 -3.46
C PHE A 9 -8.29 0.15 -4.81
N ILE A 10 -8.92 -0.93 -5.27
CA ILE A 10 -8.66 -1.48 -6.60
C ILE A 10 -9.03 -0.48 -7.70
N ALA A 11 -10.19 0.19 -7.59
CA ALA A 11 -10.61 1.21 -8.54
C ALA A 11 -9.61 2.39 -8.61
N LEU A 12 -9.15 2.86 -7.46
CA LEU A 12 -8.16 3.93 -7.35
C LEU A 12 -6.80 3.50 -7.91
N ALA A 13 -6.36 2.27 -7.61
CA ALA A 13 -5.10 1.71 -8.10
C ALA A 13 -5.11 1.48 -9.62
N LYS A 14 -6.27 1.15 -10.20
CA LYS A 14 -6.45 1.10 -11.66
C LYS A 14 -6.44 2.49 -12.30
N GLN A 15 -7.00 3.50 -11.62
CA GLN A 15 -6.98 4.88 -12.11
C GLN A 15 -5.60 5.53 -12.03
N ARG A 16 -4.74 5.09 -11.09
CA ARG A 16 -3.40 5.64 -10.86
C ARG A 16 -2.33 4.55 -10.76
N PRO A 17 -2.02 3.87 -11.88
CA PRO A 17 -1.01 2.82 -11.89
C PRO A 17 0.38 3.40 -11.51
N GLY A 18 1.06 2.75 -10.55
CA GLY A 18 2.40 3.13 -10.10
C GLY A 18 2.48 4.35 -9.19
N GLN A 19 1.35 4.98 -8.83
CA GLN A 19 1.34 6.10 -7.88
C GLN A 19 0.95 5.69 -6.46
N ILE A 20 0.34 4.51 -6.31
CA ILE A 20 -0.03 3.97 -5.00
C ILE A 20 1.14 3.14 -4.49
N GLN A 21 1.76 3.65 -3.43
CA GLN A 21 2.85 3.00 -2.74
C GLN A 21 2.32 2.32 -1.49
N TYR A 22 2.82 1.11 -1.20
CA TYR A 22 2.46 0.38 0.01
C TYR A 22 3.72 -0.11 0.74
N ALA A 23 3.65 -0.04 2.07
CA ALA A 23 4.69 -0.49 2.98
C ALA A 23 4.19 -1.71 3.77
N THR A 24 5.08 -2.66 4.03
CA THR A 24 4.79 -3.80 4.92
C THR A 24 5.94 -3.94 5.91
N GLY A 25 5.81 -4.78 6.94
CA GLY A 25 6.86 -4.99 7.95
C GLY A 25 8.15 -5.65 7.44
N GLY A 26 8.25 -5.93 6.13
CA GLY A 26 9.45 -6.50 5.52
C GLY A 26 9.13 -7.30 4.27
N ALA A 27 10.11 -7.42 3.37
CA ALA A 27 9.97 -8.28 2.20
C ALA A 27 9.82 -9.75 2.65
N GLY A 28 8.84 -10.50 2.11
CA GLY A 28 8.58 -11.88 2.51
C GLY A 28 7.63 -12.06 3.71
N THR A 29 7.11 -10.98 4.31
CA THR A 29 6.07 -11.09 5.34
C THR A 29 4.73 -11.54 4.76
N ALA A 30 3.85 -12.12 5.59
CA ALA A 30 2.50 -12.50 5.17
C ALA A 30 1.73 -11.33 4.55
N ASN A 31 1.95 -10.11 5.05
CA ASN A 31 1.34 -8.89 4.51
C ASN A 31 1.87 -8.53 3.11
N HIS A 32 3.18 -8.72 2.86
CA HIS A 32 3.75 -8.52 1.52
C HIS A 32 3.19 -9.54 0.53
N ILE A 33 3.15 -10.82 0.91
CA ILE A 33 2.61 -11.88 0.06
C ILE A 33 1.12 -11.64 -0.24
N ALA A 34 0.34 -11.23 0.76
CA ALA A 34 -1.07 -10.87 0.57
C ALA A 34 -1.24 -9.69 -0.39
N ALA A 35 -0.40 -8.65 -0.29
CA ALA A 35 -0.44 -7.50 -1.17
C ALA A 35 -0.07 -7.86 -2.62
N GLU A 36 0.97 -8.68 -2.82
CA GLU A 36 1.35 -9.21 -4.14
C GLU A 36 0.26 -10.12 -4.72
N ALA A 37 -0.37 -10.95 -3.90
CA ALA A 37 -1.51 -11.77 -4.33
C ALA A 37 -2.69 -10.90 -4.78
N ILE A 38 -3.00 -9.81 -4.05
CA ILE A 38 -4.04 -8.84 -4.46
C ILE A 38 -3.63 -8.15 -5.76
N ARG A 39 -2.37 -7.76 -5.90
CA ARG A 39 -1.83 -7.12 -7.11
C ARG A 39 -2.03 -8.00 -8.33
N LEU A 40 -1.65 -9.27 -8.23
CA LEU A 40 -1.80 -10.28 -9.28
C LEU A 40 -3.28 -10.59 -9.57
N ALA A 41 -4.09 -10.78 -8.53
CA ALA A 41 -5.50 -11.14 -8.69
C ALA A 41 -6.36 -10.00 -9.26
N SER A 42 -6.05 -8.74 -8.91
CA SER A 42 -6.83 -7.58 -9.32
C SER A 42 -6.26 -6.83 -10.53
N GLY A 43 -5.04 -7.17 -10.96
CA GLY A 43 -4.35 -6.57 -12.09
C GLY A 43 -3.99 -5.10 -11.87
N ILE A 44 -3.75 -4.71 -10.62
CA ILE A 44 -3.40 -3.32 -10.26
C ILE A 44 -1.88 -3.13 -10.25
N ASN A 45 -1.42 -1.91 -10.53
CA ASN A 45 -0.01 -1.57 -10.44
C ASN A 45 0.25 -0.73 -9.20
N ILE A 46 0.71 -1.39 -8.12
CA ILE A 46 1.05 -0.78 -6.84
C ILE A 46 2.52 -1.04 -6.53
N GLU A 47 3.22 -0.03 -6.02
CA GLU A 47 4.66 -0.08 -5.78
C GLU A 47 4.95 -0.49 -4.33
N TYR A 48 5.73 -1.54 -4.16
CA TYR A 48 6.21 -1.93 -2.84
C TYR A 48 7.44 -1.10 -2.47
N ILE A 49 7.29 -0.25 -1.45
CA ILE A 49 8.34 0.67 -1.01
C ILE A 49 9.13 0.17 0.22
N GLY A 50 8.90 -1.09 0.61
CA GLY A 50 9.67 -1.76 1.67
C GLY A 50 9.16 -1.52 3.08
N SER A 51 9.96 -1.97 4.05
CA SER A 51 9.94 -1.49 5.44
C SER A 51 11.17 -0.60 5.63
N THR A 52 11.33 0.44 4.82
CA THR A 52 12.49 1.32 4.98
C THR A 52 12.39 2.03 6.33
N PRO A 53 13.50 2.26 7.05
CA PRO A 53 13.48 2.99 8.32
C PRO A 53 12.76 4.34 8.22
N GLY A 54 12.81 5.00 7.06
CA GLY A 54 12.08 6.24 6.77
C GLY A 54 10.55 6.11 6.77
N GLN A 55 9.98 4.91 6.55
CA GLN A 55 8.53 4.67 6.63
C GLN A 55 8.08 4.22 8.00
N CYS A 56 8.90 3.43 8.70
CA CYS A 56 8.71 3.25 10.14
C CYS A 56 8.79 4.60 10.86
N ASP A 57 9.74 5.45 10.47
CA ASP A 57 9.88 6.81 11.00
C ASP A 57 8.73 7.73 10.56
N ALA A 58 8.24 7.65 9.32
CA ALA A 58 7.06 8.41 8.89
C ALA A 58 5.76 7.95 9.58
N PHE A 59 5.63 6.66 9.90
CA PHE A 59 4.53 6.10 10.70
C PHE A 59 4.65 6.53 12.17
N LEU A 60 5.85 6.48 12.75
CA LEU A 60 6.13 6.91 14.12
C LEU A 60 6.07 8.44 14.29
N ARG A 61 6.27 9.21 13.21
CA ARG A 61 6.24 10.68 13.19
C ARG A 61 4.96 11.28 12.62
N GLU A 62 3.87 10.50 12.50
CA GLU A 62 2.55 10.98 12.05
C GLU A 62 2.55 11.72 10.68
N GLN A 63 3.54 11.47 9.81
CA GLN A 63 3.69 12.21 8.54
C GLN A 63 2.84 11.65 7.39
N VAL A 64 2.09 10.58 7.63
CA VAL A 64 1.07 10.10 6.69
C VAL A 64 -0.29 10.51 7.25
N PRO A 65 -1.09 11.33 6.54
CA PRO A 65 -2.40 11.71 7.02
C PRO A 65 -3.26 10.44 7.13
N VAL A 66 -3.45 9.98 8.36
CA VAL A 66 -4.50 9.04 8.72
C VAL A 66 -5.81 9.78 8.49
N TRP A 67 -6.45 9.49 7.35
CA TRP A 67 -7.75 10.04 7.03
C TRP A 67 -8.74 9.62 8.13
N GLY A 68 -9.19 10.59 8.92
CA GLY A 68 -10.41 10.48 9.73
C GLY A 68 -11.66 10.30 8.86
#